data_AF-A0A357J2B7-F1
#
_entry.id   AF-A0A357J2B7-F1
#
_cell.length_a   1.000
_cell.length_b   1.000
_cell.length_c   1.000
_cell.angle_alpha   90.00
_cell.angle_beta   90.00
_cell.angle_gamma   90.00
#
_symmetry.space_group_name_H-M   'P 1'
#
loop_
_entity.id
_entity.type
_entity.pdbx_description
1 polymer ?
#
loop_
_entity_poly.entity_id
_entity_poly.type
_entity_poly.pdbx_seq_one_letter_code
_entity_poly.pdbx_strand_id
1 'polypeptide(L)'
;MKTQDVEGLKRLVVPGDTKELESIVKSLELIKESDSSAASSLQKSIDELNITECFLGSSTGICSLTNGTQLRLQKDGLSWKVDLSESSFIADYTRESRQLTSGLVPRDVAIAFGHALLNADVDAAQEVSTGQAAKLMPLIIGMMSSKVTEMSAAEMNEAKAELETMECEVEGEEAKCGPTGKGKNLELVRVDGKWKVTFKKKAEEEDEVEEEQ
;
A
#
# COMPACT_ATOMS: atom_id res chain seq x y z
N MET A 1 -20.87 8.58 0.73
CA MET A 1 -20.76 7.49 -0.27
C MET A 1 -21.18 6.19 0.40
N LYS A 2 -22.48 5.90 0.49
CA LYS A 2 -22.95 4.68 1.17
C LYS A 2 -22.85 3.51 0.19
N THR A 3 -21.86 2.63 0.43
CA THR A 3 -21.68 1.31 -0.19
C THR A 3 -21.49 1.24 -1.73
N GLN A 4 -20.22 1.04 -2.13
CA GLN A 4 -19.79 0.03 -3.10
C GLN A 4 -20.41 0.01 -4.52
N ASP A 5 -20.75 1.17 -5.10
CA ASP A 5 -21.00 1.24 -6.54
C ASP A 5 -19.79 1.88 -7.24
N VAL A 6 -18.77 1.05 -7.52
CA VAL A 6 -17.60 1.45 -8.33
C VAL A 6 -18.05 1.98 -9.68
N GLU A 7 -19.11 1.43 -10.26
CA GLU A 7 -19.72 1.91 -11.50
C GLU A 7 -20.41 3.27 -11.30
N GLY A 8 -21.06 3.47 -10.16
CA GLY A 8 -21.61 4.75 -9.73
C GLY A 8 -20.52 5.82 -9.58
N LEU A 9 -19.38 5.49 -8.95
CA LEU A 9 -18.21 6.36 -8.83
C LEU A 9 -17.66 6.77 -10.20
N LYS A 10 -17.47 5.81 -11.11
CA LYS A 10 -16.99 6.08 -12.48
C LYS A 10 -17.87 7.06 -13.25
N ARG A 11 -19.19 7.05 -13.01
CA ARG A 11 -20.14 7.97 -13.67
C ARG A 11 -20.12 9.38 -13.10
N LEU A 12 -19.71 9.52 -11.85
CA LEU A 12 -19.71 10.79 -11.11
C LEU A 12 -18.41 11.58 -11.30
N VAL A 13 -17.35 10.97 -11.83
CA VAL A 13 -16.02 11.58 -11.98
C VAL A 13 -15.79 12.08 -13.41
N VAL A 14 -15.01 13.17 -13.55
CA VAL A 14 -14.61 13.72 -14.84
C VAL A 14 -13.78 12.68 -15.62
N PRO A 15 -14.02 12.47 -16.93
CA PRO A 15 -13.33 11.42 -17.70
C PRO A 15 -11.78 11.50 -17.73
N GLY A 16 -11.19 12.64 -17.36
CA GLY A 16 -9.73 12.85 -17.34
C GLY A 16 -9.01 12.28 -16.11
N ASP A 17 -9.73 12.00 -15.02
CA ASP A 17 -9.15 11.64 -13.71
C ASP A 17 -8.98 10.13 -13.54
N THR A 18 -8.62 9.43 -14.62
CA THR A 18 -8.64 7.96 -14.63
C THR A 18 -7.67 7.35 -13.62
N LYS A 19 -6.50 7.97 -13.40
CA LYS A 19 -5.48 7.46 -12.47
C LYS A 19 -5.93 7.58 -11.00
N GLU A 20 -6.46 8.74 -10.63
CA GLU A 20 -6.97 9.02 -9.29
C GLU A 20 -8.16 8.12 -8.98
N LEU A 21 -9.05 7.96 -9.96
CA LEU A 21 -10.20 7.07 -9.87
C LEU A 21 -9.79 5.60 -9.71
N GLU A 22 -8.84 5.11 -10.53
CA GLU A 22 -8.29 3.75 -10.41
C GLU A 22 -7.66 3.51 -9.03
N SER A 23 -6.94 4.49 -8.50
CA SER A 23 -6.33 4.41 -7.17
C SER A 23 -7.38 4.28 -6.05
N ILE A 24 -8.46 5.07 -6.12
CA ILE A 24 -9.57 4.97 -5.16
C ILE A 24 -10.25 3.62 -5.26
N VAL A 25 -10.60 3.19 -6.48
CA VAL A 25 -11.30 1.93 -6.73
C VAL A 25 -10.49 0.74 -6.18
N LYS A 26 -9.20 0.67 -6.51
CA LYS A 26 -8.31 -0.38 -6.01
C LYS A 26 -8.24 -0.39 -4.48
N SER A 27 -8.19 0.78 -3.86
CA SER A 27 -8.17 0.89 -2.39
C SER A 27 -9.49 0.38 -1.77
N LEU A 28 -10.63 0.73 -2.37
CA LEU A 28 -11.96 0.28 -1.93
C LEU A 28 -12.16 -1.23 -2.08
N GLU A 29 -11.64 -1.81 -3.17
CA GLU A 29 -11.66 -3.26 -3.39
C GLU A 29 -10.81 -3.99 -2.34
N LEU A 30 -9.59 -3.50 -2.07
CA LEU A 30 -8.72 -4.05 -1.02
C LEU A 30 -9.36 -3.98 0.37
N ILE A 31 -10.07 -2.91 0.69
CA ILE A 31 -10.82 -2.78 1.95
C ILE A 31 -11.94 -3.82 2.01
N LYS A 32 -12.70 -3.97 0.92
CA LYS A 32 -13.84 -4.90 0.86
C LYS A 32 -13.42 -6.36 1.04
N GLU A 33 -12.24 -6.73 0.55
CA GLU A 33 -11.71 -8.09 0.63
C GLU A 33 -10.94 -8.37 1.93
N SER A 34 -10.77 -7.37 2.81
CA SER A 34 -9.93 -7.47 4.01
C SER A 34 -10.75 -7.33 5.30
N ASP A 35 -10.71 -8.35 6.16
CA ASP A 35 -11.29 -8.31 7.52
C ASP A 35 -10.37 -7.62 8.55
N SER A 36 -9.40 -6.81 8.10
CA SER A 36 -8.46 -6.15 9.01
C SER A 36 -9.11 -4.97 9.75
N SER A 37 -8.60 -4.69 10.95
CA SER A 37 -8.97 -3.49 11.72
C SER A 37 -8.66 -2.20 10.95
N ALA A 38 -7.63 -2.22 10.11
CA ALA A 38 -7.25 -1.09 9.28
C ALA A 38 -8.22 -0.86 8.11
N ALA A 39 -8.64 -1.92 7.42
CA ALA A 39 -9.71 -1.86 6.42
C ALA A 39 -11.02 -1.35 7.04
N SER A 40 -11.38 -1.87 8.22
CA SER A 40 -12.57 -1.42 8.96
C SER A 40 -12.50 0.06 9.34
N SER A 41 -11.32 0.54 9.76
CA SER A 41 -11.12 1.95 10.13
C SER A 41 -11.23 2.88 8.92
N LEU A 42 -10.60 2.51 7.80
CA LEU A 42 -10.67 3.28 6.56
C LEU A 42 -12.08 3.30 5.98
N GLN A 43 -12.77 2.16 5.99
CA GLN A 43 -14.19 2.07 5.60
C GLN A 43 -15.05 3.03 6.43
N LYS A 44 -14.84 3.04 7.75
CA LYS A 44 -15.55 3.94 8.66
C LYS A 44 -15.25 5.41 8.36
N SER A 45 -13.98 5.78 8.14
CA SER A 45 -13.61 7.14 7.74
C SER A 45 -14.38 7.58 6.50
N ILE A 46 -14.51 6.71 5.48
CA ILE A 46 -15.25 7.00 4.24
C ILE A 46 -16.76 7.09 4.47
N ASP A 47 -17.34 6.21 5.29
CA ASP A 47 -18.78 6.18 5.56
C ASP A 47 -19.26 7.39 6.37
N GLU A 48 -18.37 7.97 7.19
CA GLU A 48 -18.63 9.18 7.96
C GLU A 48 -18.47 10.48 7.14
N LEU A 49 -17.92 10.41 5.92
CA LEU A 49 -17.81 11.56 5.02
C LEU A 49 -19.18 11.98 4.50
N ASN A 50 -19.53 13.22 4.83
CA ASN A 50 -20.74 13.89 4.35
C ASN A 50 -20.39 15.27 3.81
N ILE A 51 -21.18 15.73 2.84
CA ILE A 51 -21.10 17.10 2.33
C ILE A 51 -21.68 18.02 3.40
N THR A 52 -20.90 19.02 3.81
CA THR A 52 -21.33 20.05 4.77
C THR A 52 -21.91 21.27 4.07
N GLU A 53 -21.27 21.71 2.98
CA GLU A 53 -21.65 22.90 2.24
C GLU A 53 -21.19 22.79 0.78
N CYS A 54 -21.93 23.37 -0.16
CA CYS A 54 -21.52 23.47 -1.56
C CYS A 54 -21.72 24.88 -2.11
N PHE A 55 -20.73 25.35 -2.85
CA PHE A 55 -20.76 26.59 -3.62
C PHE A 55 -20.66 26.25 -5.11
N LEU A 56 -21.70 26.58 -5.88
CA LEU A 56 -21.77 26.29 -7.31
C LEU A 56 -21.69 27.60 -8.12
N GLY A 57 -20.69 27.66 -9.00
CA GLY A 57 -20.55 28.69 -10.02
C GLY A 57 -21.22 28.28 -11.35
N SER A 58 -20.89 29.00 -12.43
CA SER A 58 -21.46 28.75 -13.76
C SER A 58 -20.96 27.45 -14.42
N SER A 59 -19.71 27.08 -14.16
CA SER A 59 -19.03 25.90 -14.73
C SER A 59 -18.24 25.08 -13.72
N THR A 60 -17.94 25.63 -12.54
CA THR A 60 -17.19 24.96 -11.48
C THR A 60 -17.91 25.10 -10.14
N GLY A 61 -17.64 24.18 -9.22
CA GLY A 61 -18.19 24.20 -7.87
C GLY A 61 -17.21 23.60 -6.87
N ILE A 62 -17.48 23.83 -5.59
CA ILE A 62 -16.71 23.28 -4.48
C ILE A 62 -17.70 22.80 -3.43
N CYS A 63 -17.52 21.57 -2.95
CA CYS A 63 -18.25 21.03 -1.82
C CYS A 63 -17.29 20.71 -0.69
N SER A 64 -17.53 21.26 0.50
CA SER A 64 -16.79 20.95 1.71
C SER A 64 -17.30 19.65 2.33
N LEU A 65 -16.39 18.87 2.90
CA LEU A 65 -16.68 17.61 3.58
C LEU A 65 -16.52 17.74 5.10
N THR A 66 -17.10 16.81 5.84
CA THR A 66 -17.04 16.74 7.32
C THR A 66 -15.64 16.63 7.88
N ASN A 67 -14.69 16.05 7.13
CA ASN A 67 -13.28 15.94 7.52
C ASN A 67 -12.45 17.20 7.18
N GLY A 68 -13.07 18.27 6.69
CA GLY A 68 -12.40 19.52 6.31
C GLY A 68 -11.77 19.50 4.91
N THR A 69 -11.85 18.38 4.18
CA THR A 69 -11.43 18.32 2.78
C THR A 69 -12.51 18.85 1.84
N GLN A 70 -12.17 19.02 0.55
CA GLN A 70 -13.05 19.58 -0.46
C GLN A 70 -13.11 18.69 -1.70
N LEU A 71 -14.31 18.59 -2.27
CA LEU A 71 -14.57 18.07 -3.60
C LEU A 71 -14.72 19.24 -4.58
N ARG A 72 -13.95 19.22 -5.65
CA ARG A 72 -14.13 20.10 -6.79
C ARG A 72 -15.14 19.48 -7.74
N LEU A 73 -16.03 20.32 -8.23
CA LEU A 73 -17.03 19.95 -9.23
C LEU A 73 -16.77 20.70 -10.52
N GLN A 74 -16.91 20.00 -11.64
CA GLN A 74 -16.90 20.56 -12.98
C GLN A 74 -18.20 20.21 -13.68
N LYS A 75 -18.75 21.19 -14.41
CA LYS A 75 -19.93 20.98 -15.22
C LYS A 75 -19.56 20.24 -16.51
N ASP A 76 -20.18 19.09 -16.72
CA ASP A 76 -20.08 18.26 -17.92
C ASP A 76 -21.47 18.12 -18.56
N GLY A 77 -21.71 18.92 -19.60
CA GLY A 77 -23.04 19.08 -20.19
C GLY A 77 -24.07 19.64 -19.20
N LEU A 78 -25.08 18.84 -18.86
CA LEU A 78 -26.12 19.18 -17.89
C LEU A 78 -25.83 18.63 -16.48
N SER A 79 -24.76 17.86 -16.31
CA SER A 79 -24.42 17.19 -15.07
C SER A 79 -23.23 17.85 -14.39
N TRP A 80 -23.21 17.79 -13.06
CA TRP A 80 -22.03 18.11 -12.28
C TRP A 80 -21.25 16.83 -12.01
N LYS A 81 -19.95 16.85 -12.30
CA LYS A 81 -19.03 15.75 -12.03
C LYS A 81 -17.95 16.19 -11.07
N VAL A 82 -17.40 15.24 -10.33
CA VAL A 82 -16.28 15.43 -9.42
C VAL A 82 -14.99 15.45 -10.23
N ASP A 83 -14.25 16.53 -10.10
CA ASP A 83 -12.86 16.64 -10.54
C ASP A 83 -11.98 16.19 -9.37
N LEU A 84 -11.52 14.94 -9.42
CA LEU A 84 -10.68 14.35 -8.39
C LEU A 84 -9.30 14.99 -8.36
N SER A 85 -8.77 15.39 -9.52
CA SER A 85 -7.41 15.96 -9.63
C SER A 85 -7.27 17.26 -8.85
N GLU A 86 -8.33 18.08 -8.83
CA GLU A 86 -8.37 19.37 -8.13
C GLU A 86 -8.99 19.26 -6.72
N SER A 87 -9.51 18.09 -6.33
CA SER A 87 -10.14 17.86 -5.03
C SER A 87 -9.10 17.59 -3.94
N SER A 88 -9.06 18.39 -2.87
CA SER A 88 -8.16 18.12 -1.73
C SER A 88 -8.49 16.81 -1.00
N PHE A 89 -9.72 16.31 -1.18
CA PHE A 89 -10.12 14.97 -0.73
C PHE A 89 -9.20 13.87 -1.25
N ILE A 90 -8.75 13.90 -2.52
CA ILE A 90 -7.93 12.81 -3.07
C ILE A 90 -6.59 12.71 -2.36
N ALA A 91 -5.95 13.85 -2.11
CA ALA A 91 -4.64 13.89 -1.48
C ALA A 91 -4.69 13.39 -0.04
N ASP A 92 -5.76 13.75 0.69
CA ASP A 92 -5.98 13.28 2.05
C ASP A 92 -6.34 11.78 2.08
N TYR A 93 -7.27 11.36 1.23
CA TYR A 93 -7.69 9.97 1.10
C TYR A 93 -6.53 9.05 0.71
N THR A 94 -5.73 9.41 -0.29
CA THR A 94 -4.57 8.60 -0.70
C THR A 94 -3.55 8.51 0.42
N ARG A 95 -3.34 9.58 1.19
CA ARG A 95 -2.44 9.56 2.35
C ARG A 95 -2.96 8.66 3.46
N GLU A 96 -4.21 8.85 3.89
CA GLU A 96 -4.84 8.07 4.96
C GLU A 96 -4.98 6.59 4.55
N SER A 97 -5.44 6.34 3.31
CA SER A 97 -5.51 5.01 2.72
C SER A 97 -4.14 4.35 2.72
N ARG A 98 -3.07 5.03 2.28
CA ARG A 98 -1.72 4.46 2.29
C ARG A 98 -1.24 4.14 3.70
N GLN A 99 -1.54 4.99 4.69
CA GLN A 99 -1.15 4.73 6.08
C GLN A 99 -1.90 3.53 6.69
N LEU A 100 -3.21 3.44 6.44
CA LEU A 100 -4.06 2.38 6.98
C LEU A 100 -3.82 1.05 6.25
N THR A 101 -3.67 1.10 4.92
CA THR A 101 -3.45 -0.09 4.09
C THR A 101 -1.98 -0.50 3.98
N SER A 102 -1.04 0.31 4.50
CA SER A 102 0.37 -0.09 4.62
C SER A 102 0.46 -1.38 5.44
N GLY A 103 1.06 -2.40 4.82
CA GLY A 103 1.15 -3.73 5.39
C GLY A 103 0.00 -4.67 5.02
N LEU A 104 -1.06 -4.24 4.35
CA LEU A 104 -2.17 -5.16 4.02
C LEU A 104 -1.89 -6.04 2.81
N VAL A 105 -1.04 -5.57 1.89
CA VAL A 105 -0.66 -6.30 0.68
C VAL A 105 0.79 -6.76 0.80
N PRO A 106 1.08 -8.07 0.74
CA PRO A 106 2.44 -8.58 0.94
C PRO A 106 3.40 -8.11 -0.16
N ARG A 107 2.89 -7.98 -1.41
CA ARG A 107 3.65 -7.42 -2.53
C ARG A 107 4.14 -6.00 -2.25
N ASP A 108 3.28 -5.15 -1.71
CA ASP A 108 3.62 -3.75 -1.47
C ASP A 108 4.64 -3.60 -0.33
N VAL A 109 4.55 -4.46 0.69
CA VAL A 109 5.56 -4.58 1.75
C VAL A 109 6.91 -5.03 1.18
N ALA A 110 6.90 -6.00 0.28
CA ALA A 110 8.10 -6.51 -0.38
C ALA A 110 8.78 -5.44 -1.25
N ILE A 111 8.00 -4.66 -2.01
CA ILE A 111 8.48 -3.53 -2.80
C ILE A 111 9.04 -2.43 -1.90
N ALA A 112 8.33 -2.06 -0.84
CA ALA A 112 8.77 -1.04 0.11
C ALA A 112 10.10 -1.44 0.78
N PHE A 113 10.23 -2.71 1.17
CA PHE A 113 11.46 -3.25 1.72
C PHE A 113 12.62 -3.21 0.72
N GLY A 114 12.37 -3.62 -0.53
CA GLY A 114 13.37 -3.55 -1.60
C GLY A 114 13.86 -2.12 -1.87
N HIS A 115 12.95 -1.14 -1.91
CA HIS A 115 13.33 0.27 -2.03
C HIS A 115 14.16 0.76 -0.84
N ALA A 116 13.78 0.38 0.38
CA ALA A 116 14.54 0.75 1.57
C ALA A 116 15.98 0.23 1.51
N LEU A 117 16.17 -1.02 1.06
CA LEU A 117 17.51 -1.59 0.85
C LEU A 117 18.31 -0.86 -0.24
N LEU A 118 17.70 -0.57 -1.38
CA LEU A 118 18.37 0.16 -2.47
C LEU A 118 18.76 1.60 -2.09
N ASN A 119 18.02 2.23 -1.18
CA ASN A 119 18.28 3.59 -0.73
C ASN A 119 19.12 3.64 0.56
N ALA A 120 19.54 2.48 1.09
CA ALA A 120 20.17 2.37 2.40
C ALA A 120 19.36 3.04 3.54
N ASP A 121 18.04 3.00 3.45
CA ASP A 121 17.11 3.62 4.39
C ASP A 121 16.75 2.62 5.50
N VAL A 122 17.46 2.74 6.63
CA VAL A 122 17.30 1.86 7.78
C VAL A 122 15.92 2.00 8.41
N ASP A 123 15.43 3.22 8.57
CA ASP A 123 14.17 3.49 9.25
C ASP A 123 13.00 2.91 8.44
N ALA A 124 12.99 3.13 7.12
CA ALA A 124 11.98 2.56 6.24
C ALA A 124 12.01 1.02 6.22
N ALA A 125 13.20 0.42 6.22
CA ALA A 125 13.35 -1.04 6.25
C ALA A 125 12.86 -1.63 7.59
N GLN A 126 13.10 -0.93 8.70
CA GLN A 126 12.62 -1.31 10.03
C GLN A 126 11.11 -1.22 10.14
N GLU A 127 10.50 -0.16 9.59
CA GLU A 127 9.04 0.05 9.63
C GLU A 127 8.28 -1.13 9.03
N VAL A 128 8.77 -1.70 7.94
CA VAL A 128 8.11 -2.81 7.22
C VAL A 128 8.54 -4.20 7.71
N SER A 129 9.42 -4.28 8.72
CA SER A 129 9.96 -5.53 9.26
C SER A 129 9.29 -5.93 10.58
N THR A 130 9.31 -7.22 10.91
CA THR A 130 8.97 -7.69 12.27
C THR A 130 9.95 -7.13 13.29
N GLY A 131 9.57 -7.06 14.58
CA GLY A 131 10.44 -6.50 15.61
C GLY A 131 11.81 -7.20 15.76
N GLN A 132 11.92 -8.49 15.38
CA GLN A 132 13.21 -9.18 15.32
C GLN A 132 13.99 -8.83 14.06
N ALA A 133 13.34 -8.86 12.88
CA ALA A 133 13.97 -8.50 11.61
C ALA A 133 14.44 -7.03 11.59
N ALA A 134 13.67 -6.11 12.17
CA ALA A 134 14.02 -4.69 12.28
C ALA A 134 15.37 -4.46 12.99
N LYS A 135 15.68 -5.26 14.01
CA LYS A 135 16.97 -5.17 14.74
C LYS A 135 18.18 -5.54 13.87
N LEU A 136 17.96 -6.32 12.80
CA LEU A 136 19.01 -6.74 11.88
C LEU A 136 19.22 -5.74 10.72
N MET A 137 18.29 -4.79 10.51
CA MET A 137 18.34 -3.86 9.37
C MET A 137 19.62 -3.04 9.27
N PRO A 138 20.16 -2.46 10.37
CA PRO A 138 21.42 -1.72 10.27
C PRO A 138 22.57 -2.58 9.74
N LEU A 139 22.62 -3.86 10.13
CA LEU A 139 23.64 -4.79 9.66
C LEU A 139 23.43 -5.19 8.20
N ILE A 140 22.20 -5.55 7.83
CA ILE A 140 21.86 -5.96 6.46
C ILE A 140 22.11 -4.81 5.47
N ILE A 141 21.66 -3.60 5.81
CA ILE A 141 21.90 -2.41 4.98
C ILE A 141 23.38 -2.07 4.92
N GLY A 142 24.12 -2.15 6.03
CA GLY A 142 25.58 -1.94 6.00
C GLY A 142 26.32 -2.94 5.11
N MET A 143 25.85 -4.19 5.03
CA MET A 143 26.41 -5.19 4.11
C MET A 143 26.01 -4.95 2.64
N MET A 144 24.80 -4.44 2.42
CA MET A 144 24.27 -4.15 1.08
C MET A 144 24.80 -2.85 0.51
N SER A 145 25.08 -1.84 1.35
CA SER A 145 25.45 -0.50 0.91
C SER A 145 26.71 -0.49 0.07
N SER A 146 27.70 -1.34 0.37
CA SER A 146 28.90 -1.48 -0.45
C SER A 146 28.57 -1.93 -1.89
N LYS A 147 27.69 -2.93 -2.03
CA LYS A 147 27.22 -3.40 -3.34
C LYS A 147 26.42 -2.33 -4.07
N VAL A 148 25.51 -1.66 -3.36
CA VAL A 148 24.67 -0.60 -3.96
C VAL A 148 25.52 0.59 -4.43
N THR A 149 26.55 0.98 -3.68
CA THR A 149 27.45 2.07 -4.09
C THR A 149 28.29 1.76 -5.32
N GLU A 150 28.49 0.48 -5.62
CA GLU A 150 29.23 0.01 -6.79
C GLU A 150 28.34 -0.12 -8.04
N MET A 151 27.01 -0.04 -7.90
CA MET A 151 26.07 -0.16 -9.02
C MET A 151 26.12 1.08 -9.92
N SER A 152 26.14 0.83 -11.23
CA SER A 152 25.88 1.87 -12.22
C SER A 152 24.42 2.35 -12.17
N ALA A 153 24.15 3.53 -12.74
CA ALA A 153 22.79 4.05 -12.86
C ALA A 153 21.87 3.11 -13.68
N ALA A 154 22.43 2.37 -14.64
CA ALA A 154 21.67 1.39 -15.43
C ALA A 154 21.23 0.20 -14.55
N GLU A 155 22.16 -0.37 -13.77
CA GLU A 155 21.86 -1.47 -12.84
C GLU A 155 20.88 -1.03 -11.75
N MET A 156 21.00 0.20 -11.26
CA MET A 156 20.07 0.73 -10.27
C MET A 156 18.65 0.92 -10.83
N ASN A 157 18.53 1.31 -12.10
CA ASN A 157 17.24 1.40 -12.77
C ASN A 157 16.64 0.01 -13.04
N GLU A 158 17.46 -0.96 -13.41
CA GLU A 158 17.04 -2.35 -13.59
C GLU A 158 16.53 -2.95 -12.27
N ALA A 159 17.26 -2.76 -11.17
CA ALA A 159 16.83 -3.21 -9.85
C ALA A 159 15.49 -2.59 -9.43
N LYS A 160 15.27 -1.30 -9.73
CA LYS A 160 13.98 -0.63 -9.47
C LYS A 160 12.86 -1.20 -10.36
N ALA A 161 13.12 -1.43 -11.64
CA ALA A 161 12.16 -2.04 -12.55
C ALA A 161 11.81 -3.48 -12.11
N GLU A 162 12.78 -4.21 -11.58
CA GLU A 162 12.58 -5.56 -11.07
C GLU A 162 11.64 -5.57 -9.85
N LEU A 163 11.76 -4.60 -8.93
CA LEU A 163 10.83 -4.44 -7.81
C LEU A 163 9.38 -4.25 -8.28
N GLU A 164 9.15 -3.57 -9.40
CA GLU A 164 7.81 -3.43 -9.96
C GLU A 164 7.21 -4.76 -10.44
N THR A 165 8.03 -5.78 -10.70
CA THR A 165 7.58 -7.13 -11.09
C THR A 165 7.38 -8.09 -9.92
N MET A 166 7.46 -7.61 -8.68
CA MET A 166 7.29 -8.47 -7.50
C MET A 166 5.94 -9.20 -7.51
N GLU A 167 5.99 -10.48 -7.19
CA GLU A 167 4.85 -11.37 -6.96
C GLU A 167 5.02 -12.09 -5.63
N CYS A 168 3.90 -12.41 -4.97
CA CYS A 168 3.90 -13.10 -3.68
C CYS A 168 2.99 -14.32 -3.73
N GLU A 169 3.48 -15.44 -3.24
CA GLU A 169 2.68 -16.60 -2.85
C GLU A 169 2.27 -16.43 -1.40
N VAL A 170 0.98 -16.55 -1.12
CA VAL A 170 0.42 -16.39 0.22
C VAL A 170 -0.16 -17.71 0.68
N GLU A 171 0.29 -18.20 1.83
CA GLU A 171 -0.17 -19.41 2.49
C GLU A 171 -0.58 -19.06 3.93
N GLY A 172 -1.86 -18.75 4.12
CA GLY A 172 -2.40 -18.32 5.40
C GLY A 172 -1.77 -17.02 5.89
N GLU A 173 -1.02 -17.09 7.00
CA GLU A 173 -0.38 -15.94 7.65
C GLU A 173 1.10 -15.78 7.24
N GLU A 174 1.55 -16.54 6.24
CA GLU A 174 2.89 -16.47 5.66
C GLU A 174 2.83 -16.13 4.17
N ALA A 175 3.83 -15.40 3.70
CA ALA A 175 3.98 -15.13 2.27
C ALA A 175 5.44 -15.18 1.85
N LYS A 176 5.68 -15.65 0.63
CA LYS A 176 6.99 -15.64 -0.02
C LYS A 176 6.91 -14.75 -1.25
N CYS A 177 7.78 -13.76 -1.32
CA CYS A 177 7.79 -12.76 -2.37
C CYS A 177 9.10 -12.78 -3.15
N GLY A 178 9.02 -12.46 -4.43
CA GLY A 178 10.16 -12.33 -5.32
C GLY A 178 9.77 -11.73 -6.67
N PRO A 179 10.73 -11.30 -7.48
CA PRO A 179 10.46 -10.80 -8.83
C PRO A 179 9.85 -11.88 -9.71
N THR A 180 9.01 -11.48 -10.67
CA THR A 180 8.33 -12.41 -11.56
C THR A 180 9.35 -13.29 -12.30
N GLY A 181 9.14 -14.61 -12.24
CA GLY A 181 10.01 -15.59 -12.89
C GLY A 181 11.36 -15.83 -12.19
N LYS A 182 11.55 -15.31 -10.97
CA LYS A 182 12.70 -15.59 -10.10
C LYS A 182 12.27 -16.29 -8.81
N GLY A 183 13.24 -16.75 -8.03
CA GLY A 183 12.98 -17.38 -6.73
C GLY A 183 12.36 -16.40 -5.71
N LYS A 184 11.33 -16.86 -4.99
CA LYS A 184 10.63 -16.10 -3.94
C LYS A 184 11.33 -16.26 -2.59
N ASN A 185 12.36 -15.45 -2.39
CA ASN A 185 13.27 -15.56 -1.24
C ASN A 185 12.94 -14.59 -0.09
N LEU A 186 12.04 -13.63 -0.30
CA LEU A 186 11.66 -12.70 0.75
C LEU A 186 10.47 -13.26 1.52
N GLU A 187 10.67 -13.56 2.79
CA GLU A 187 9.62 -14.08 3.66
C GLU A 187 8.91 -12.95 4.39
N LEU A 188 7.59 -13.00 4.37
CA LEU A 188 6.71 -12.10 5.12
C LEU A 188 5.80 -12.94 6.01
N VAL A 189 5.49 -12.39 7.18
CA VAL A 189 4.49 -12.94 8.10
C VAL A 189 3.50 -11.86 8.45
N ARG A 190 2.26 -12.26 8.70
CA ARG A 190 1.22 -11.36 9.14
C ARG A 190 1.28 -11.21 10.66
N VAL A 191 1.40 -9.96 11.11
CA VAL A 191 1.45 -9.56 12.52
C VAL A 191 0.42 -8.46 12.71
N ASP A 192 -0.53 -8.66 13.62
CA ASP A 192 -1.63 -7.72 13.89
C ASP A 192 -2.40 -7.32 12.62
N GLY A 193 -2.64 -8.30 11.73
CA GLY A 193 -3.35 -8.10 10.47
C GLY A 193 -2.52 -7.46 9.34
N LYS A 194 -1.25 -7.10 9.58
CA LYS A 194 -0.33 -6.49 8.62
C LYS A 194 0.85 -7.41 8.31
N TRP A 195 1.16 -7.58 7.04
CA TRP A 195 2.38 -8.22 6.56
C TRP A 195 3.62 -7.44 6.97
N LYS A 196 4.63 -8.19 7.40
CA LYS A 196 5.94 -7.70 7.82
C LYS A 196 7.03 -8.63 7.32
N VAL A 197 8.15 -8.08 6.91
CA VAL A 197 9.33 -8.87 6.54
C VAL A 197 9.87 -9.61 7.77
N THR A 198 10.18 -10.89 7.59
CA THR A 198 10.79 -11.74 8.61
C THR A 198 12.03 -12.44 8.09
N PHE A 199 12.93 -12.76 8.99
CA PHE A 199 14.05 -13.66 8.76
C PHE A 199 13.95 -14.75 9.81
N LYS A 200 13.06 -15.72 9.58
CA LYS A 200 13.02 -16.88 10.48
C LYS A 200 14.35 -17.61 10.33
N LYS A 201 15.03 -17.89 11.45
CA LYS A 201 15.96 -19.02 11.44
C LYS A 201 15.09 -20.25 11.19
N LYS A 202 15.39 -21.04 10.16
CA LYS A 202 14.96 -22.44 10.16
C LYS A 202 15.45 -23.00 11.50
N ALA A 203 14.54 -23.33 12.40
CA ALA A 203 14.87 -24.27 13.45
C ALA A 203 15.32 -25.52 12.71
N GLU A 204 16.55 -25.94 12.96
CA GLU A 204 17.09 -27.20 12.46
C GLU A 204 16.11 -28.31 12.86
N GLU A 205 15.75 -29.14 11.89
CA GLU A 205 15.16 -30.46 12.11
C GLU A 205 16.26 -31.36 12.73
N GLU A 206 16.56 -31.22 14.02
CA GLU A 206 17.42 -32.08 14.86
C GLU A 206 16.94 -31.79 16.32
N ASP A 207 16.39 -32.67 17.16
CA ASP A 207 16.55 -34.11 17.36
C ASP A 207 15.25 -34.71 17.96
N GLU A 208 14.62 -35.68 17.28
CA GLU A 208 13.99 -36.80 17.98
C GLU A 208 15.10 -37.85 18.19
N VAL A 209 15.76 -37.81 19.34
CA VAL A 209 16.50 -38.97 19.85
C VAL A 209 15.83 -39.41 21.13
N GLU A 210 15.22 -40.60 21.05
CA GLU A 210 14.74 -41.40 22.16
C GLU A 210 15.78 -41.48 23.28
N GLU A 211 15.45 -41.01 24.48
CA GLU A 211 16.11 -41.48 25.70
C GLU A 211 15.36 -42.71 26.22
N GLU A 212 15.82 -43.90 25.82
CA GLU A 212 15.73 -45.08 26.67
C GLU A 212 16.75 -44.95 27.82
N GLN A 213 16.28 -44.72 29.05
CA GLN A 213 16.88 -45.25 30.29
C GLN A 213 15.80 -45.51 31.35
#